data_AF-A0A3B8XAL1-F1
#
_entry.id   AF-A0A3B8XAL1-F1
#
_cell.length_a   1.000
_cell.length_b   1.000
_cell.length_c   1.000
_cell.angle_alpha   90.00
_cell.angle_beta   90.00
_cell.angle_gamma   90.00
#
_symmetry.space_group_name_H-M   'P 1'
#
loop_
_entity.id
_entity.type
_entity.pdbx_description
1 polymer ?
#
loop_
_entity_poly.entity_id
_entity_poly.type
_entity_poly.pdbx_seq_one_letter_code
_entity_poly.pdbx_strand_id
1 'polypeptide(L)'
;MKEARVVSFFRKAYSVAGVVMMLQYVLQLYFVAAALLTIFQANDNAKDVYSAFKTADTFAGLHRANGDLLGITILVMIGCSFGARYPWRTTILTSVLSVLLVIQGFLAYINVPVVAGLHGVNALILIGLGGYLTGRNWAFRRGSETAPTAP
;
A
#
# COMPACT_ATOMS: atom_id res chain seq x y z
N MET A 1 -28.23 -14.25 13.50
CA MET A 1 -26.89 -14.29 14.14
C MET A 1 -25.74 -14.64 13.19
N LYS A 2 -25.86 -15.66 12.32
CA LYS A 2 -24.79 -16.09 11.39
C LYS A 2 -24.35 -14.98 10.41
N GLU A 3 -25.30 -14.26 9.79
CA GLU A 3 -24.98 -13.20 8.83
C GLU A 3 -24.20 -12.03 9.46
N ALA A 4 -24.62 -11.57 10.65
CA ALA A 4 -23.93 -10.51 11.38
C ALA A 4 -22.47 -10.90 11.71
N ARG A 5 -22.22 -12.17 12.01
CA ARG A 5 -20.87 -12.69 12.25
C ARG A 5 -20.03 -12.67 10.97
N VAL A 6 -20.60 -13.06 9.82
CA VAL A 6 -19.91 -13.05 8.52
C VAL A 6 -19.55 -11.63 8.10
N VAL A 7 -20.49 -10.69 8.19
CA VAL A 7 -20.22 -9.27 7.89
C VAL A 7 -19.15 -8.69 8.81
N SER A 8 -19.18 -9.03 10.11
CA SER A 8 -18.16 -8.62 11.07
C SER A 8 -16.77 -9.18 10.74
N PHE A 9 -16.70 -10.43 10.30
CA PHE A 9 -15.45 -11.06 9.85
C PHE A 9 -14.84 -10.30 8.66
N PHE A 10 -15.61 -10.04 7.60
CA PHE A 10 -15.11 -9.33 6.41
C PHE A 10 -14.66 -7.91 6.73
N ARG A 11 -15.34 -7.20 7.64
CA ARG A 11 -14.91 -5.87 8.10
C ARG A 11 -13.55 -5.91 8.79
N LYS A 12 -13.31 -6.90 9.65
CA LYS A 12 -12.02 -7.11 10.30
C LYS A 12 -10.93 -7.50 9.30
N ALA A 13 -11.24 -8.41 8.38
CA ALA A 13 -10.32 -8.81 7.33
C ALA A 13 -9.91 -7.62 6.44
N TYR A 14 -10.88 -6.82 5.99
CA TYR A 14 -10.62 -5.56 5.27
C TYR A 14 -9.71 -4.63 6.07
N SER A 15 -10.01 -4.44 7.36
CA SER A 15 -9.22 -3.58 8.25
C SER A 15 -7.77 -4.05 8.40
N VAL A 16 -7.55 -5.35 8.57
CA VAL A 16 -6.20 -5.94 8.69
C VAL A 16 -5.46 -5.85 7.36
N ALA A 17 -6.11 -6.20 6.24
CA ALA A 17 -5.54 -6.06 4.92
C ALA A 17 -5.14 -4.61 4.62
N GLY A 18 -5.95 -3.63 5.06
CA GLY A 18 -5.58 -2.21 4.98
C GLY A 18 -4.31 -1.85 5.75
N VAL A 19 -4.08 -2.45 6.92
CA VAL A 19 -2.81 -2.26 7.67
C VAL A 19 -1.63 -2.93 6.97
N VAL A 20 -1.83 -4.16 6.46
CA VAL A 20 -0.82 -4.86 5.66
C VAL A 20 -0.43 -4.02 4.43
N MET A 21 -1.41 -3.45 3.74
CA MET A 21 -1.19 -2.52 2.63
C MET A 21 -0.35 -1.31 3.05
N MET A 22 -0.63 -0.70 4.22
CA MET A 22 0.19 0.41 4.72
C MET A 22 1.62 -0.01 5.02
N LEU A 23 1.84 -1.21 5.58
CA LEU A 23 3.17 -1.76 5.79
C LEU A 23 3.89 -1.98 4.44
N GLN A 24 3.18 -2.50 3.43
CA GLN A 24 3.73 -2.67 2.08
C GLN A 24 4.16 -1.33 1.47
N TYR A 25 3.42 -0.24 1.69
CA TYR A 25 3.85 1.10 1.27
C TYR A 25 5.11 1.58 2.00
N VAL A 26 5.22 1.35 3.31
CA VAL A 26 6.45 1.67 4.06
C VAL A 26 7.63 0.89 3.50
N LEU A 27 7.45 -0.40 3.21
CA LEU A 27 8.47 -1.22 2.57
C LEU A 27 8.84 -0.69 1.18
N GLN A 28 7.89 -0.16 0.39
CA GLN A 28 8.22 0.47 -0.89
C GLN A 28 9.14 1.67 -0.75
N LEU A 29 8.87 2.54 0.23
CA LEU A 29 9.71 3.69 0.50
C LEU A 29 11.09 3.26 0.99
N TYR A 30 11.15 2.22 1.83
CA TYR A 30 12.42 1.64 2.27
C TYR A 30 13.24 1.06 1.10
N PHE A 31 12.65 0.24 0.23
CA PHE A 31 13.38 -0.39 -0.87
C PHE A 31 13.90 0.62 -1.89
N VAL A 32 13.11 1.64 -2.25
CA VAL A 32 13.59 2.68 -3.17
C VAL A 32 14.68 3.54 -2.52
N ALA A 33 14.55 3.88 -1.23
CA ALA A 33 15.58 4.61 -0.51
C ALA A 33 16.87 3.78 -0.39
N ALA A 34 16.77 2.49 -0.07
CA ALA A 34 17.91 1.59 0.03
C ALA A 34 18.64 1.45 -1.32
N ALA A 35 17.91 1.30 -2.43
CA ALA A 35 18.51 1.25 -3.76
C ALA A 35 19.30 2.52 -4.09
N LEU A 36 18.69 3.69 -3.86
CA LEU A 36 19.31 4.99 -4.15
C LEU A 36 20.52 5.26 -3.25
N LEU A 37 20.36 5.12 -1.93
CA LEU A 37 21.41 5.40 -0.96
C LEU A 37 22.62 4.47 -1.12
N THR A 38 22.40 3.22 -1.51
CA THR A 38 23.50 2.28 -1.79
C THR A 38 24.39 2.78 -2.92
N ILE A 39 23.81 3.39 -3.97
CA ILE A 39 24.56 3.98 -5.08
C ILE A 39 25.25 5.27 -4.63
N PHE A 40 24.53 6.15 -3.93
CA PHE A 40 25.07 7.45 -3.51
C PHE A 40 26.22 7.36 -2.49
N GLN A 41 26.30 6.28 -1.72
CA GLN A 41 27.32 6.07 -0.69
C GLN A 41 28.51 5.23 -1.17
N ALA A 42 28.52 4.79 -2.43
CA ALA A 42 29.61 4.01 -2.98
C ALA A 42 30.89 4.85 -3.13
N ASN A 43 32.05 4.25 -2.85
CA ASN A 43 33.32 4.88 -3.17
C ASN A 43 33.51 4.93 -4.69
N ASP A 44 34.23 5.95 -5.18
CA ASP A 44 34.50 6.18 -6.62
C ASP A 44 35.56 5.24 -7.21
N ASN A 45 35.54 3.96 -6.85
CA ASN A 45 36.34 2.92 -7.50
C ASN A 45 35.44 1.90 -8.19
N ALA A 46 35.96 1.32 -9.28
CA ALA A 46 35.17 0.46 -10.17
C ALA A 46 34.55 -0.75 -9.45
N LYS A 47 35.25 -1.34 -8.47
CA LYS A 47 34.77 -2.51 -7.73
C LYS A 47 33.59 -2.14 -6.82
N ASP A 48 33.71 -1.05 -6.07
CA ASP A 48 32.67 -0.62 -5.13
C ASP A 48 31.44 -0.10 -5.85
N VAL A 49 31.62 0.66 -6.94
CA VAL A 49 30.52 1.10 -7.81
C VAL A 49 29.76 -0.10 -8.38
N TYR A 50 30.46 -1.08 -8.95
CA TYR A 50 29.81 -2.28 -9.49
C TYR A 50 29.01 -3.06 -8.43
N SER A 51 29.60 -3.24 -7.24
CA SER A 51 28.94 -3.90 -6.11
C SER A 51 27.70 -3.14 -5.64
N ALA A 52 27.78 -1.80 -5.61
CA ALA A 52 26.67 -0.93 -5.23
C ALA A 52 25.49 -1.04 -6.20
N PHE A 53 25.73 -1.00 -7.51
CA PHE A 53 24.68 -1.20 -8.52
C PHE A 53 24.03 -2.58 -8.41
N LYS A 54 24.82 -3.65 -8.25
CA LYS A 54 24.26 -5.01 -8.07
C LYS A 54 23.37 -5.13 -6.82
N THR A 55 23.75 -4.44 -5.75
CA THR A 55 22.97 -4.42 -4.50
C THR A 55 21.71 -3.56 -4.67
N ALA A 56 21.82 -2.41 -5.34
CA ALA A 56 20.68 -1.56 -5.67
C ALA A 56 19.67 -2.28 -6.57
N ASP A 57 20.12 -3.06 -7.55
CA ASP A 57 19.26 -3.90 -8.39
C ASP A 57 18.46 -4.91 -7.56
N THR A 58 19.05 -5.46 -6.50
CA THR A 58 18.35 -6.36 -5.58
C THR A 58 17.22 -5.63 -4.85
N PHE A 59 17.47 -4.42 -4.35
CA PHE A 59 16.43 -3.60 -3.71
C PHE A 59 15.36 -3.14 -4.70
N ALA A 60 15.73 -2.79 -5.93
CA ALA A 60 14.78 -2.48 -6.99
C ALA A 60 13.90 -3.70 -7.34
N GLY A 61 14.48 -4.89 -7.37
CA GLY A 61 13.75 -6.15 -7.53
C GLY A 61 12.76 -6.40 -6.38
N LEU A 62 13.17 -6.19 -5.13
CA LEU A 62 12.29 -6.30 -3.96
C LEU A 62 11.18 -5.24 -3.99
N HIS A 63 11.48 -4.02 -4.42
CA HIS A 63 10.48 -2.97 -4.65
C HIS A 63 9.42 -3.44 -5.65
N ARG A 64 9.83 -4.01 -6.78
CA ARG A 64 8.89 -4.56 -7.77
C ARG A 64 8.03 -5.69 -7.19
N ALA A 65 8.66 -6.69 -6.57
CA ALA A 65 7.95 -7.86 -6.01
C ALA A 65 6.95 -7.47 -4.91
N ASN A 66 7.31 -6.53 -4.05
CA ASN A 66 6.41 -6.00 -3.03
C ASN A 66 5.24 -5.19 -3.65
N GLY A 67 5.47 -4.53 -4.78
CA GLY A 67 4.41 -3.90 -5.59
C GLY A 67 3.39 -4.92 -6.13
N ASP A 68 3.85 -6.07 -6.60
CA ASP A 68 2.96 -7.16 -7.05
C ASP A 68 2.12 -7.70 -5.89
N LEU A 69 2.76 -7.92 -4.72
CA LEU A 69 2.07 -8.37 -3.51
C LEU A 69 1.06 -7.34 -2.98
N LEU A 70 1.39 -6.05 -3.10
CA LEU A 70 0.47 -4.96 -2.78
C LEU A 70 -0.79 -5.02 -3.66
N GLY A 71 -0.65 -5.34 -4.96
CA GLY A 71 -1.77 -5.55 -5.86
C GLY A 71 -2.71 -6.65 -5.39
N ILE A 72 -2.15 -7.78 -4.95
CA ILE A 72 -2.93 -8.88 -4.36
C ILE A 72 -3.66 -8.41 -3.10
N THR A 73 -2.99 -7.69 -2.20
CA THR A 73 -3.62 -7.13 -0.99
C THR A 73 -4.82 -6.23 -1.33
N ILE A 74 -4.69 -5.36 -2.34
CA ILE A 74 -5.78 -4.48 -2.76
C ILE A 74 -6.95 -5.29 -3.32
N LEU A 75 -6.71 -6.34 -4.11
CA LEU A 75 -7.78 -7.23 -4.60
C LEU A 75 -8.51 -7.93 -3.44
N VAL A 76 -7.78 -8.38 -2.42
CA VAL A 76 -8.36 -8.93 -1.19
C VAL A 76 -9.24 -7.89 -0.49
N MET A 77 -8.79 -6.64 -0.39
CA MET A 77 -9.58 -5.56 0.18
C MET A 77 -10.86 -5.30 -0.62
N ILE A 78 -10.80 -5.32 -1.96
CA ILE A 78 -11.98 -5.17 -2.82
C ILE A 78 -12.97 -6.30 -2.52
N GLY A 79 -12.53 -7.56 -2.52
CA GLY A 79 -13.36 -8.72 -2.19
C GLY A 79 -14.00 -8.61 -0.80
N CYS A 80 -13.19 -8.23 0.20
CA CYS A 80 -13.68 -8.02 1.57
C CYS A 80 -14.70 -6.87 1.65
N SER A 81 -14.59 -5.83 0.82
CA SER A 81 -15.54 -4.70 0.83
C SER A 81 -16.97 -5.13 0.48
N PHE A 82 -17.12 -6.07 -0.45
CA PHE A 82 -18.41 -6.66 -0.81
C PHE A 82 -18.95 -7.54 0.33
N GLY A 83 -18.13 -8.43 0.89
CA GLY A 83 -18.53 -9.29 2.01
C GLY A 83 -18.86 -8.52 3.29
N ALA A 84 -18.20 -7.38 3.51
CA ALA A 84 -18.43 -6.45 4.62
C ALA A 84 -19.68 -5.57 4.43
N ARG A 85 -20.29 -5.62 3.23
CA ARG A 85 -21.38 -4.74 2.80
C ARG A 85 -21.07 -3.27 3.08
N TYR A 86 -19.85 -2.83 2.77
CA TYR A 86 -19.52 -1.41 2.90
C TYR A 86 -20.32 -0.57 1.90
N PRO A 87 -20.53 0.73 2.18
CA PRO A 87 -21.11 1.64 1.20
C PRO A 87 -20.31 1.61 -0.10
N TRP A 88 -20.99 1.73 -1.25
CA TRP A 88 -20.37 1.74 -2.57
C TRP A 88 -19.20 2.71 -2.69
N ARG A 89 -19.26 3.86 -2.00
CA ARG A 89 -18.14 4.80 -1.93
C ARG A 89 -16.84 4.14 -1.47
N THR A 90 -16.88 3.30 -0.42
CA THR A 90 -15.70 2.58 0.06
C THR A 90 -15.22 1.60 -0.99
N THR A 91 -16.10 0.74 -1.53
CA THR A 91 -15.76 -0.24 -2.56
C THR A 91 -15.15 0.40 -3.81
N ILE A 92 -15.72 1.52 -4.28
CA ILE A 92 -15.21 2.28 -5.43
C ILE A 92 -13.83 2.85 -5.12
N LEU A 93 -13.66 3.51 -3.98
CA LEU A 93 -12.35 4.05 -3.59
C LEU A 93 -11.28 2.97 -3.41
N THR A 94 -11.63 1.80 -2.87
CA THR A 94 -10.73 0.64 -2.82
C THR A 94 -10.39 0.14 -4.22
N SER A 95 -11.36 0.13 -5.14
CA SER A 95 -11.12 -0.26 -6.55
C SER A 95 -10.25 0.75 -7.29
N VAL A 96 -10.40 2.04 -6.98
CA VAL A 96 -9.52 3.11 -7.49
C VAL A 96 -8.07 2.86 -7.09
N LEU A 97 -7.77 2.32 -5.90
CA LEU A 97 -6.40 1.92 -5.57
C LEU A 97 -5.81 0.92 -6.57
N SER A 98 -6.61 -0.04 -7.05
CA SER A 98 -6.16 -1.02 -8.05
C SER A 98 -5.88 -0.35 -9.40
N VAL A 99 -6.73 0.56 -9.84
CA VAL A 99 -6.52 1.35 -11.06
C VAL A 99 -5.25 2.21 -10.95
N LEU A 100 -5.09 2.92 -9.82
CA LEU A 100 -3.91 3.73 -9.56
C LEU A 100 -2.64 2.88 -9.51
N LEU A 101 -2.71 1.64 -9.01
CA LEU A 101 -1.56 0.71 -9.02
C LEU A 101 -1.21 0.25 -10.45
N VAL A 102 -2.19 -0.02 -11.30
CA VAL A 102 -1.94 -0.32 -12.72
C VAL A 102 -1.26 0.87 -13.40
N ILE A 103 -1.76 2.08 -13.18
CA ILE A 103 -1.12 3.32 -13.65
C ILE A 103 0.31 3.43 -13.09
N GLN A 104 0.51 3.14 -11.81
CA GLN A 104 1.82 3.15 -11.15
C GLN A 104 2.84 2.25 -11.88
N GLY A 105 2.42 1.06 -12.29
CA GLY A 105 3.24 0.12 -13.05
C GLY A 105 3.62 0.63 -14.44
N PHE A 106 2.67 1.25 -15.16
CA PHE A 106 2.97 1.88 -16.45
C PHE A 106 3.94 3.05 -16.30
N LEU A 107 3.74 3.92 -15.31
CA LEU A 107 4.63 5.04 -15.04
C LEU A 107 6.05 4.58 -14.65
N ALA A 108 6.17 3.45 -13.96
CA ALA A 108 7.48 2.85 -13.61
C ALA A 108 8.22 2.29 -14.83
N TYR A 109 7.49 1.79 -15.82
CA TYR A 109 8.07 1.14 -17.00
C TYR A 109 8.55 2.15 -18.06
N ILE A 110 7.94 3.33 -18.09
CA ILE A 110 8.30 4.38 -19.05
C ILE A 110 9.62 5.04 -18.60
N ASN A 111 10.70 4.74 -19.31
CA ASN A 111 12.05 5.28 -19.06
C ASN A 111 12.22 6.74 -19.51
N VAL A 112 11.26 7.61 -19.19
CA VAL A 112 11.32 9.06 -19.45
C VAL A 112 11.36 9.76 -18.09
N PRO A 113 12.40 10.55 -17.76
CA PRO A 113 12.59 11.10 -16.42
C PRO A 113 11.39 11.89 -15.86
N VAL A 114 10.74 12.69 -16.71
CA VAL A 114 9.52 13.45 -16.31
C VAL A 114 8.36 12.52 -15.97
N VAL A 115 8.19 11.43 -16.71
CA VAL A 115 7.15 10.42 -16.47
C VAL A 115 7.48 9.57 -15.25
N ALA A 116 8.76 9.26 -15.02
CA ALA A 116 9.23 8.62 -13.80
C ALA A 116 8.95 9.50 -12.55
N GLY A 117 8.97 10.84 -12.69
CA GLY A 117 8.51 11.74 -11.64
C GLY A 117 7.03 11.57 -11.28
N LEU A 118 6.17 11.32 -12.28
CA LEU A 118 4.73 11.05 -12.05
C LEU A 118 4.49 9.75 -11.27
N HIS A 119 5.37 8.74 -11.41
CA HIS A 119 5.33 7.54 -10.57
C HIS A 119 5.46 7.90 -9.08
N GLY A 120 6.38 8.79 -8.73
CA GLY A 120 6.52 9.28 -7.36
C GLY A 120 5.26 9.99 -6.84
N VAL A 121 4.66 10.87 -7.67
CA VAL A 121 3.42 11.59 -7.31
C VAL A 121 2.26 10.62 -7.11
N ASN A 122 2.06 9.68 -8.03
CA ASN A 122 0.98 8.69 -7.93
C ASN A 122 1.18 7.73 -6.74
N ALA A 123 2.43 7.43 -6.35
CA ALA A 123 2.72 6.71 -5.10
C ALA A 123 2.17 7.45 -3.88
N LEU A 124 2.35 8.78 -3.80
CA LEU A 124 1.82 9.57 -2.68
C LEU A 124 0.30 9.58 -2.64
N ILE A 125 -0.37 9.59 -3.80
CA ILE A 125 -1.83 9.47 -3.90
C ILE A 125 -2.29 8.10 -3.39
N LEU A 126 -1.63 7.02 -3.80
CA LEU A 126 -1.89 5.65 -3.32
C LEU A 126 -1.75 5.54 -1.80
N ILE A 127 -0.67 6.11 -1.24
CA ILE A 127 -0.42 6.13 0.21
C ILE A 127 -1.50 6.93 0.93
N GLY A 128 -1.84 8.12 0.43
CA GLY A 128 -2.85 8.99 1.05
C GLY A 128 -4.24 8.37 1.05
N LEU A 129 -4.70 7.87 -0.10
CA LEU A 129 -5.99 7.19 -0.23
C LEU A 129 -6.02 5.89 0.58
N GLY A 130 -4.93 5.11 0.52
CA GLY A 130 -4.79 3.88 1.29
C GLY A 130 -4.86 4.14 2.80
N GLY A 131 -4.13 5.14 3.29
CA GLY A 131 -4.14 5.57 4.68
C GLY A 131 -5.53 6.05 5.12
N TYR A 132 -6.20 6.84 4.29
CA TYR A 132 -7.58 7.26 4.53
C TYR A 132 -8.54 6.08 4.66
N LEU A 133 -8.49 5.11 3.73
CA LEU A 133 -9.35 3.94 3.74
C LEU A 133 -9.07 3.03 4.95
N THR A 134 -7.80 2.81 5.28
CA THR A 134 -7.38 2.01 6.44
C THR A 134 -7.81 2.66 7.75
N GLY A 135 -7.56 3.96 7.92
CA GLY A 135 -7.92 4.68 9.14
C GLY A 135 -9.43 4.79 9.34
N ARG A 136 -10.18 5.11 8.29
CA ARG A 136 -11.64 5.27 8.36
C ARG A 136 -12.38 3.96 8.62
N ASN A 137 -11.84 2.84 8.17
CA ASN A 137 -12.46 1.52 8.29
C ASN A 137 -11.79 0.64 9.36
N TRP A 138 -11.02 1.23 10.29
CA TRP A 138 -10.39 0.49 11.37
C TRP A 138 -11.43 -0.20 12.26
N ALA A 139 -11.44 -1.54 12.22
CA ALA A 139 -12.48 -2.35 12.86
C ALA A 139 -12.32 -2.51 14.38
N PHE A 140 -11.18 -2.08 14.95
CA PHE A 140 -10.84 -2.26 16.37
C PHE A 140 -10.76 -0.93 17.12
N ARG A 141 -11.45 0.11 16.63
CA ARG A 141 -11.55 1.37 17.35
C ARG A 141 -12.32 1.11 18.64
N ARG A 142 -11.72 1.42 19.80
CA ARG A 142 -12.46 1.43 21.06
C ARG A 142 -13.45 2.59 20.95
N GLY A 143 -14.74 2.30 20.87
CA GLY A 143 -15.75 3.33 21.09
C GLY A 143 -15.60 3.78 22.53
N SER A 144 -15.58 5.09 22.76
CA SER A 144 -15.80 5.69 24.07
C SER A 144 -16.98 4.95 24.69
N GLU A 145 -16.74 4.21 25.78
CA GLU A 145 -17.82 3.76 26.64
C GLU A 145 -18.66 5.00 26.90
N THR A 146 -19.89 5.00 26.38
CA THR A 146 -20.94 5.87 26.88
C THR A 146 -20.95 5.64 28.39
N ALA A 147 -20.35 6.58 29.13
CA ALA A 147 -20.52 6.68 30.55
C ALA A 147 -22.04 6.58 30.81
N PRO A 148 -22.50 5.69 31.68
CA PRO A 148 -23.92 5.63 31.99
C PRO A 148 -24.35 7.02 32.45
N THR A 149 -25.28 7.64 31.74
CA THR A 149 -26.04 8.76 32.29
C THR A 149 -26.79 8.20 33.49
N ALA A 150 -26.26 8.47 34.68
CA ALA A 150 -26.95 8.20 35.93
C ALA A 150 -28.25 9.07 35.99
N PRO A 151 -29.32 8.54 36.59
CA PRO A 151 -30.67 9.12 36.55
C PRO A 151 -30.79 10.48 37.23
#